data_AF-A0ABD4ZDP5-F1
#
_entry.id   AF-A0ABD4ZDP5-F1
#
_cell.length_a   1.000
_cell.length_b   1.000
_cell.length_c   1.000
_cell.angle_alpha   90.00
_cell.angle_beta   90.00
_cell.angle_gamma   90.00
#
_symmetry.space_group_name_H-M   'P 1'
#
loop_
_entity.id
_entity.type
_entity.pdbx_description
1 polymer ?
#
loop_
_entity_poly.entity_id
_entity_poly.type
_entity_poly.pdbx_seq_one_letter_code
_entity_poly.pdbx_strand_id
1 'polypeptide(L)' 'SLGIPVIVTDHHLPGETLPAAEAIINPNLRDCNFPSKSLAGVGVAFYLMLALRTFLRDQGWFDERGIAIPNLAELLDL' A
#
# COMPACT_ATOMS: atom_id res chain seq x y z
N SER A 1 -7.73 -23.45 -2.13
CA SER A 1 -7.25 -22.21 -2.79
C SER A 1 -6.38 -22.60 -3.99
N LEU A 2 -6.05 -21.67 -4.89
CA LEU A 2 -5.21 -21.92 -6.07
C LEU A 2 -3.70 -21.76 -5.81
N GLY A 3 -3.28 -21.55 -4.57
CA GLY A 3 -1.86 -21.34 -4.23
C GLY A 3 -1.28 -19.99 -4.70
N ILE A 4 -2.13 -19.03 -5.07
CA ILE A 4 -1.70 -17.71 -5.52
C ILE A 4 -1.45 -16.82 -4.29
N PRO A 5 -0.25 -16.22 -4.13
CA PRO A 5 0.02 -15.23 -3.09
C PRO A 5 -0.86 -13.98 -3.29
N VAL A 6 -1.49 -13.49 -2.23
CA VAL A 6 -2.43 -12.35 -2.28
C VAL A 6 -2.02 -11.28 -1.29
N ILE A 7 -2.00 -10.03 -1.74
CA ILE A 7 -1.97 -8.84 -0.89
C ILE A 7 -3.31 -8.15 -1.00
N VAL A 8 -3.94 -7.84 0.12
CA VAL A 8 -5.23 -7.13 0.17
C VAL A 8 -4.98 -5.67 0.55
N THR A 9 -5.41 -4.74 -0.30
CA THR A 9 -5.56 -3.32 0.07
C THR A 9 -7.05 -3.04 0.25
N ASP A 10 -7.42 -2.50 1.40
CA ASP A 10 -8.83 -2.21 1.71
C ASP A 10 -8.92 -1.06 2.71
N HIS A 11 -10.14 -0.56 2.91
CA HIS A 11 -10.45 0.48 3.86
C HIS A 11 -11.76 0.25 4.63
N HIS A 12 -12.49 -0.82 4.36
CA HIS A 12 -13.67 -1.16 5.14
C HIS A 12 -13.31 -1.59 6.56
N LEU A 13 -14.30 -1.59 7.46
CA LEU A 13 -14.13 -2.17 8.78
C LEU A 13 -13.87 -3.68 8.64
N PRO A 14 -12.79 -4.21 9.24
CA PRO A 14 -12.50 -5.63 9.14
C PRO A 14 -13.55 -6.45 9.89
N GLY A 15 -13.85 -7.64 9.37
CA GLY A 15 -14.64 -8.64 10.08
C GLY A 15 -13.89 -9.21 11.30
N GLU A 16 -14.54 -10.12 12.03
CA GLU A 16 -13.89 -10.81 13.16
C GLU A 16 -12.73 -11.70 12.73
N THR A 17 -12.83 -12.28 11.54
CA THR A 17 -11.77 -13.07 10.90
C THR A 17 -11.26 -12.33 9.68
N LEU A 18 -9.95 -12.42 9.45
CA LEU A 18 -9.29 -11.85 8.28
C LEU A 18 -9.12 -12.93 7.20
N PRO A 19 -9.17 -12.56 5.91
CA PRO A 19 -8.91 -13.51 4.84
C PRO A 19 -7.45 -13.98 4.87
N ALA A 20 -7.20 -15.17 4.31
CA ALA A 20 -5.84 -15.62 4.06
C ALA A 20 -5.19 -14.72 3.00
N ALA A 21 -4.09 -14.06 3.37
CA ALA A 21 -3.30 -13.18 2.53
C ALA A 21 -1.86 -13.12 3.06
N GLU A 22 -0.89 -12.85 2.19
CA GLU A 22 0.50 -12.58 2.58
C GLU A 22 0.61 -11.28 3.37
N ALA A 23 -0.23 -10.30 3.02
CA ALA A 23 -0.34 -9.03 3.72
C ALA A 23 -1.74 -8.43 3.54
N ILE A 24 -2.19 -7.69 4.56
CA ILE A 24 -3.40 -6.88 4.53
C ILE A 24 -3.03 -5.45 4.91
N ILE A 25 -3.31 -4.51 4.02
CA ILE A 25 -3.06 -3.09 4.20
C ILE A 25 -4.43 -2.42 4.32
N ASN A 26 -4.83 -2.15 5.56
CA ASN A 26 -6.10 -1.48 5.85
C ASN A 26 -5.95 -0.62 7.12
N PRO A 27 -6.27 0.69 7.06
CA PRO A 27 -6.14 1.59 8.21
C PRO A 27 -7.07 1.21 9.38
N ASN A 28 -8.12 0.42 9.13
CA ASN A 28 -9.10 -0.02 10.12
C ASN A 28 -8.77 -1.36 10.78
N LEU A 29 -7.58 -1.94 10.53
CA LEU A 29 -7.10 -3.07 11.32
C LEU A 29 -6.99 -2.69 12.80
N ARG A 30 -7.35 -3.63 13.69
CA ARG A 30 -7.51 -3.41 15.14
C ARG A 30 -6.27 -2.75 15.79
N ASP A 31 -5.08 -3.18 15.40
CA ASP A 31 -3.81 -2.70 15.96
C ASP A 31 -3.09 -1.67 15.06
N CYS A 32 -3.78 -1.11 14.07
CA CYS A 32 -3.21 -0.10 13.21
C CYS A 32 -3.24 1.27 13.89
N ASN A 33 -2.09 1.91 14.05
CA ASN A 33 -1.98 3.27 14.61
C ASN A 33 -2.14 4.38 13.56
N PHE A 34 -2.46 4.04 12.31
CA PHE A 34 -2.63 5.05 11.27
C PHE A 34 -3.78 6.01 11.63
N PRO A 35 -3.55 7.33 11.60
CA PRO A 35 -4.49 8.30 12.17
C PRO A 35 -5.78 8.48 11.37
N SER A 36 -5.71 8.37 10.04
CA SER A 36 -6.88 8.56 9.18
C SER A 36 -7.61 7.22 8.94
N LYS A 37 -8.57 6.92 9.82
CA LYS A 37 -9.43 5.72 9.72
C LYS A 37 -10.45 5.78 8.59
N SER A 38 -10.77 6.98 8.12
CA SER A 38 -11.73 7.23 7.05
C SER A 38 -11.08 7.34 5.66
N LEU A 39 -9.85 6.88 5.50
CA LEU A 39 -9.15 6.92 4.22
C LEU A 39 -9.87 6.04 3.19
N ALA A 40 -10.12 6.55 1.99
CA ALA A 40 -10.69 5.76 0.90
C ALA A 40 -9.67 4.75 0.34
N GLY A 41 -10.14 3.69 -0.33
CA GLY A 41 -9.28 2.67 -0.93
C GLY A 41 -8.21 3.23 -1.88
N VAL A 42 -8.52 4.27 -2.65
CA VAL A 42 -7.54 4.97 -3.51
C VAL A 42 -6.39 5.58 -2.70
N GLY A 43 -6.68 6.12 -1.51
CA GLY A 43 -5.65 6.64 -0.61
C GLY A 43 -4.77 5.52 -0.05
N VAL A 44 -5.34 4.37 0.29
CA VAL A 44 -4.58 3.19 0.74
C VAL A 44 -3.61 2.72 -0.34
N ALA A 45 -4.09 2.61 -1.59
CA ALA A 45 -3.25 2.27 -2.73
C ALA A 45 -2.15 3.32 -2.98
N PHE A 46 -2.47 4.61 -2.85
CA PHE A 46 -1.49 5.69 -2.99
C PHE A 46 -0.37 5.62 -1.94
N TYR A 47 -0.70 5.39 -0.66
CA TYR A 47 0.31 5.21 0.39
C TYR A 47 1.16 3.95 0.16
N LEU A 48 0.56 2.86 -0.35
CA LEU A 48 1.33 1.69 -0.76
C LEU A 48 2.32 2.02 -1.87
N MET A 49 1.92 2.78 -2.90
CA MET A 49 2.82 3.23 -3.96
C MET A 49 3.95 4.12 -3.42
N LEU A 50 3.64 5.04 -2.51
CA LEU A 50 4.65 5.90 -1.85
C LEU A 50 5.67 5.07 -1.06
N ALA A 51 5.20 4.09 -0.29
CA ALA A 51 6.05 3.20 0.48
C ALA A 51 6.93 2.32 -0.43
N LEU A 52 6.36 1.73 -1.47
CA LEU A 52 7.09 0.92 -2.44
C LEU A 52 8.14 1.74 -3.18
N ARG A 53 7.79 2.94 -3.66
CA ARG A 53 8.73 3.85 -4.30
C ARG A 53 9.89 4.20 -3.36
N THR A 54 9.60 4.51 -2.10
CA THR A 54 10.62 4.83 -1.09
C THR A 54 11.56 3.65 -0.88
N PHE A 55 11.00 2.46 -0.69
CA PHE A 55 11.77 1.23 -0.55
C PHE A 55 12.68 0.98 -1.75
N LEU A 56 12.15 1.03 -2.98
CA LEU A 56 12.94 0.79 -4.20
C LEU A 56 14.04 1.83 -4.41
N ARG A 57 13.76 3.11 -4.11
CA ARG A 57 14.78 4.16 -4.13
C ARG A 57 15.89 3.86 -3.13
N ASP A 58 15.54 3.54 -1.90
CA ASP A 58 16.52 3.31 -0.83
C ASP A 58 17.34 2.02 -1.07
N GLN A 59 16.85 1.11 -1.92
CA GLN A 59 17.58 -0.04 -2.45
C GLN A 59 18.42 0.25 -3.71
N GLY A 60 18.45 1.48 -4.21
CA GLY A 60 19.16 1.83 -5.45
C GLY A 60 18.56 1.22 -6.73
N TRP A 61 17.37 0.60 -6.65
CA TRP A 61 16.78 -0.18 -7.74
C TRP A 61 16.52 0.64 -9.02
N PHE A 62 16.18 1.91 -8.86
CA PHE A 62 15.95 2.82 -9.98
C PHE A 62 17.24 3.15 -10.73
N ASP A 63 18.32 3.45 -10.00
CA ASP A 63 19.62 3.79 -10.56
C ASP A 63 20.23 2.59 -11.28
N GLU A 64 20.16 1.40 -10.68
CA GLU A 64 20.63 0.14 -11.29
C GLU A 64 19.95 -0.17 -12.63
N ARG A 65 18.72 0.30 -12.81
CA ARG A 65 17.93 0.07 -14.03
C ARG A 65 17.92 1.25 -14.99
N GLY A 66 18.55 2.37 -14.64
CA GLY A 66 18.47 3.60 -15.40
C GLY A 66 17.05 4.15 -15.55
N ILE A 67 16.18 3.89 -14.57
CA ILE A 67 14.79 4.36 -14.56
C ILE A 67 14.72 5.61 -13.70
N ALA A 68 14.16 6.70 -14.22
CA ALA A 68 13.91 7.89 -13.41
C ALA A 68 12.92 7.58 -12.27
N ILE A 69 13.22 8.03 -11.06
CA ILE A 69 12.33 7.83 -9.91
C ILE A 69 11.03 8.60 -10.17
N PRO A 70 9.85 7.93 -10.18
CA PRO A 70 8.59 8.58 -10.53
C PRO A 70 8.22 9.66 -9.50
N ASN A 71 7.68 10.80 -9.93
CA ASN A 71 7.16 11.83 -9.03
C ASN A 71 5.67 11.59 -8.77
N LEU A 72 5.33 10.89 -7.69
CA LEU A 72 3.93 10.54 -7.39
C LEU A 72 3.06 11.75 -7.02
N ALA A 73 3.63 12.92 -6.78
CA ALA A 73 2.86 14.15 -6.57
C ALA A 73 2.04 14.53 -7.83
N GLU A 74 2.46 14.11 -9.02
CA GLU A 74 1.74 14.34 -10.28
C GLU A 74 0.43 13.55 -10.38
N LEU A 75 0.20 12.59 -9.47
CA LEU A 75 -1.04 11.81 -9.37
C LEU A 75 -2.03 12.42 -8.37
N LEU A 76 -1.64 13.51 -7.69
CA LEU A 76 -2.51 14.25 -6.80
C LEU A 76 -3.25 15.34 -7.59
N ASP A 77 -4.53 15.51 -7.30
CA ASP A 77 -5.36 16.58 -7.87
C ASP A 77 -5.25 17.87 -7.01
N LEU A 78 -4.00 18.31 -6.76
CA LEU A 78 -3.66 19.43 -5.88
C LEU A 78 -3.13 20.64 -6.66
#